data_AF-A0A1I4LUQ7-F1
#
_entry.id   AF-A0A1I4LUQ7-F1
#
_cell.length_a   1.000
_cell.length_b   1.000
_cell.length_c   1.000
_cell.angle_alpha   90.00
_cell.angle_beta   90.00
_cell.angle_gamma   90.00
#
_symmetry.space_group_name_H-M   'P 1'
#
loop_
_entity.id
_entity.type
_entity.pdbx_description
1 polymer ?
#
loop_
_entity_poly.entity_id
_entity_poly.type
_entity_poly.pdbx_seq_one_letter_code
_entity_poly.pdbx_strand_id
1 'polypeptide(L)'
;MGGCSGNSSTFYRVIMSTDITLVSRPLFALVDVNNFYVSCERAFNPHLINRPVVVLSNNDGCAVARSNEVKALGVKMGTPWFQLKDLVRQHGIIALSSNYTLYGDMSDRVMTILRDFSPYVEVYSIDECFLGLQGLGNLWPTATDMGQSIRNRIHQWTSLPVCVGFGATKTER
;
A
#
# COMPACT_ATOMS: atom_id res chain seq x y z
N MET A 1 3.74 47.60 -10.62
CA MET A 1 2.65 48.54 -10.27
C MET A 1 1.38 47.70 -10.27
N GLY A 2 1.02 46.99 -9.19
CA GLY A 2 0.39 47.47 -7.94
C GLY A 2 -1.02 46.82 -7.93
N GLY A 3 -1.57 46.17 -6.92
CA GLY A 3 -1.26 46.06 -5.50
C GLY A 3 -2.52 46.39 -4.67
N CYS A 4 -3.17 45.35 -4.09
CA CYS A 4 -4.10 45.36 -2.92
C CYS A 4 -5.49 46.03 -3.12
N SER A 5 -6.61 45.62 -2.50
CA SER A 5 -6.93 44.91 -1.24
C SER A 5 -8.42 44.52 -1.17
N GLY A 6 -8.81 43.48 -0.41
CA GLY A 6 -10.18 43.34 0.12
C GLY A 6 -10.70 41.91 0.39
N ASN A 7 -10.67 41.50 1.66
CA ASN A 7 -11.27 40.28 2.24
C ASN A 7 -12.78 40.12 1.93
N SER A 8 -13.27 38.87 1.78
CA SER A 8 -14.20 38.24 2.73
C SER A 8 -14.76 36.90 2.21
N SER A 9 -14.62 35.86 3.04
CA SER A 9 -15.54 34.72 3.18
C SER A 9 -15.92 33.92 1.92
N THR A 10 -15.03 33.06 1.44
CA THR A 10 -15.46 31.86 0.70
C THR A 10 -15.68 30.73 1.71
N PHE A 11 -16.93 30.59 2.14
CA PHE A 11 -17.41 29.43 2.88
C PHE A 11 -17.15 28.17 2.04
N TYR A 12 -16.10 27.42 2.36
CA TYR A 12 -16.03 26.01 1.99
C TYR A 12 -17.10 25.31 2.82
N ARG A 13 -18.18 24.92 2.15
CA ARG A 13 -19.26 24.13 2.72
C ARG A 13 -18.69 22.77 3.11
N VAL A 14 -18.23 22.66 4.35
CA VAL A 14 -18.00 21.38 5.01
C VAL A 14 -19.35 20.69 5.03
N ILE A 15 -19.50 19.59 4.26
CA ILE A 15 -20.61 18.68 4.47
C ILE A 15 -20.30 17.98 5.80
N MET A 16 -20.73 18.60 6.90
CA MET A 16 -20.86 17.92 8.18
C MET A 16 -21.98 16.90 8.04
N SER A 17 -21.62 15.66 7.72
CA SER A 17 -22.47 14.52 8.01
C SER A 17 -22.11 14.05 9.43
N THR A 18 -22.55 14.81 10.43
CA THR A 18 -22.37 14.52 11.87
C THR A 18 -23.48 13.62 12.43
N ASP A 19 -24.12 12.81 11.59
CA ASP A 19 -25.05 11.77 12.04
C ASP A 19 -24.84 10.49 11.23
N ILE A 20 -23.83 9.72 11.61
CA ILE A 20 -23.88 8.26 11.42
C ILE A 20 -24.68 7.74 12.62
N THR A 21 -26.00 7.70 12.50
CA THR A 21 -26.79 6.78 13.31
C THR A 21 -26.28 5.37 12.98
N LEU A 22 -25.55 4.77 13.91
CA LEU A 22 -24.94 3.44 13.85
C LEU A 22 -26.00 2.34 13.78
N VAL A 23 -26.64 2.18 12.64
CA VAL A 23 -27.28 0.91 12.27
C VAL A 23 -26.22 0.07 11.56
N SER A 24 -25.59 -0.81 12.34
CA SER A 24 -24.83 -2.03 12.00
C SER A 24 -24.47 -2.32 10.52
N ARG A 25 -23.90 -1.38 9.78
CA ARG A 25 -23.35 -1.68 8.46
C ARG A 25 -21.96 -2.28 8.63
N PRO A 26 -21.67 -3.43 8.02
CA PRO A 26 -20.34 -4.01 8.08
C PRO A 26 -19.35 -3.01 7.48
N LEU A 27 -18.29 -2.70 8.24
CA LEU A 27 -17.19 -1.86 7.78
C LEU A 27 -15.98 -2.76 7.59
N PHE A 28 -15.34 -2.65 6.43
CA PHE A 28 -14.14 -3.38 6.10
C PHE A 28 -12.97 -2.41 5.98
N ALA A 29 -11.78 -2.86 6.40
CA ALA A 29 -10.52 -2.26 5.98
C ALA A 29 -9.86 -3.16 4.94
N LEU A 30 -9.39 -2.60 3.82
CA LEU A 30 -8.48 -3.26 2.90
C LEU A 30 -7.07 -2.74 3.17
N VAL A 31 -6.17 -3.64 3.54
CA VAL A 31 -4.74 -3.35 3.70
C VAL A 31 -3.99 -3.94 2.51
N ASP A 32 -3.24 -3.09 1.80
CA ASP A 32 -2.45 -3.44 0.61
C ASP A 32 -0.99 -3.00 0.83
N VAL A 33 -0.03 -3.91 0.62
CA VAL A 33 1.40 -3.60 0.69
C VAL A 33 1.91 -3.03 -0.63
N ASN A 34 2.32 -1.76 -0.58
CA ASN A 34 2.76 -1.04 -1.77
C ASN A 34 4.00 -1.68 -2.42
N ASN A 35 3.89 -2.04 -3.70
CA ASN A 35 4.99 -2.62 -4.49
C ASN A 35 5.63 -3.83 -3.81
N PHE A 36 4.81 -4.74 -3.27
CA PHE A 36 5.19 -5.74 -2.28
C PHE A 36 6.59 -6.37 -2.44
N TYR A 37 6.90 -7.04 -3.57
CA TYR A 37 8.21 -7.70 -3.72
C TYR A 37 9.36 -6.70 -3.71
N VAL A 38 9.23 -5.54 -4.36
CA VAL A 38 10.26 -4.48 -4.33
C VAL A 38 10.44 -3.95 -2.91
N SER A 39 9.35 -3.80 -2.16
CA SER A 39 9.40 -3.36 -0.77
C SER A 39 10.05 -4.39 0.15
N CYS A 40 9.84 -5.68 -0.09
CA CYS A 40 10.55 -6.76 0.62
C CYS A 40 12.05 -6.68 0.38
N GLU A 41 12.49 -6.52 -0.87
CA GLU A 41 13.91 -6.36 -1.20
C GLU A 41 14.52 -5.10 -0.55
N ARG A 42 13.78 -3.98 -0.53
CA ARG A 42 14.21 -2.73 0.13
C ARG A 42 14.31 -2.85 1.65
N ALA A 43 13.47 -3.67 2.29
CA ALA A 43 13.51 -3.89 3.73
C ALA A 43 14.84 -4.53 4.19
N PHE A 44 15.46 -5.36 3.35
CA PHE A 44 16.75 -6.01 3.63
C PHE A 44 17.94 -5.38 2.93
N ASN A 45 17.70 -4.53 1.93
CA ASN A 45 18.75 -3.78 1.23
C ASN A 45 18.36 -2.29 1.07
N PRO A 46 18.67 -1.45 2.06
CA PRO A 46 18.36 -0.02 2.04
C PRO A 46 18.98 0.75 0.86
N HIS A 47 20.03 0.23 0.21
CA HIS A 47 20.62 0.86 -0.98
C HIS A 47 19.67 0.88 -2.19
N LEU A 48 18.59 0.09 -2.15
CA LEU A 48 17.55 0.05 -3.18
C LEU A 48 16.47 1.14 -3.00
N ILE A 49 16.48 1.87 -1.88
CA ILE A 49 15.54 2.96 -1.61
C ILE A 49 15.79 4.08 -2.63
N ASN A 50 14.72 4.63 -3.21
CA ASN A 50 14.76 5.67 -4.25
C ASN A 50 15.48 5.27 -5.55
N ARG A 51 15.70 3.96 -5.78
CA ARG A 51 16.30 3.42 -7.01
C ARG A 51 15.24 2.75 -7.89
N PRO A 52 15.39 2.83 -9.23
CA PRO A 52 14.53 2.09 -10.15
C PRO A 52 14.83 0.61 -10.07
N VAL A 53 13.93 -0.14 -9.44
CA VAL A 53 14.03 -1.59 -9.24
C VAL A 53 12.87 -2.31 -9.90
N VAL A 54 13.16 -3.45 -10.51
CA VAL A 54 12.20 -4.49 -10.89
C VAL A 54 12.54 -5.80 -10.22
N VAL A 55 11.51 -6.55 -9.84
CA VAL A 55 11.62 -7.97 -9.51
C VAL A 55 11.10 -8.75 -10.70
N LEU A 56 11.87 -9.73 -11.16
CA LEU A 56 11.56 -10.56 -12.32
C LEU A 56 10.91 -11.88 -11.92
N SER A 57 10.15 -12.49 -12.83
CA SER A 57 9.51 -13.80 -12.64
C SER A 57 10.51 -14.93 -12.44
N ASN A 58 10.03 -16.15 -12.19
CA ASN A 58 10.83 -17.36 -12.38
C ASN A 58 11.56 -17.33 -13.73
N ASN A 59 12.84 -17.70 -13.72
CA ASN A 59 13.74 -17.65 -14.87
C ASN A 59 13.92 -16.25 -15.51
N ASP A 60 13.62 -15.18 -14.77
CA ASP A 60 13.88 -13.80 -15.16
C ASP A 60 13.20 -13.34 -16.47
N GLY A 61 12.06 -13.95 -16.80
CA GLY A 61 11.35 -13.72 -18.08
C GLY A 61 10.68 -12.36 -18.20
N CYS A 62 10.01 -11.88 -17.15
CA CYS A 62 9.29 -10.61 -17.17
C CYS A 62 9.25 -9.92 -15.80
N ALA A 63 8.99 -8.60 -15.80
CA ALA A 63 8.86 -7.82 -14.58
C ALA A 63 7.52 -8.11 -13.86
N VAL A 64 7.59 -8.74 -12.68
CA VAL A 64 6.44 -9.12 -11.84
C VAL A 64 6.20 -8.17 -10.68
N ALA A 65 7.19 -7.35 -10.31
CA ALA A 65 6.98 -6.20 -9.44
C ALA A 65 7.88 -5.04 -9.87
N ARG A 66 7.42 -3.81 -9.61
CA ARG A 66 8.03 -2.59 -10.12
C ARG A 66 7.99 -1.51 -9.04
N SER A 67 9.13 -0.88 -8.83
CA SER A 67 9.26 0.34 -8.02
C SER A 67 8.44 1.49 -8.64
N ASN A 68 8.11 2.52 -7.85
CA ASN A 68 7.39 3.70 -8.36
C ASN A 68 8.19 4.41 -9.45
N GLU A 69 9.51 4.43 -9.29
CA GLU A 69 10.50 4.95 -10.21
C GLU A 69 10.40 4.24 -11.58
N VAL A 70 10.28 2.91 -11.59
CA VAL A 70 10.09 2.15 -12.83
C VAL A 70 8.68 2.33 -13.43
N LYS A 71 7.64 2.43 -12.58
CA LYS A 71 6.28 2.73 -13.06
C LYS A 71 6.22 4.09 -13.76
N ALA A 72 6.97 5.09 -13.26
CA ALA A 72 7.05 6.42 -13.87
C ALA A 72 7.71 6.40 -15.26
N LEU A 73 8.52 5.38 -15.57
CA LEU A 73 9.10 5.16 -16.90
C LEU A 73 8.11 4.47 -17.87
N GLY A 74 6.88 4.19 -17.44
CA GLY A 74 5.85 3.56 -18.28
C GLY A 74 5.94 2.03 -18.38
N VAL A 75 6.81 1.39 -17.59
CA VAL A 75 6.95 -0.07 -17.59
C VAL A 75 5.70 -0.72 -16.99
N LYS A 76 5.04 -1.55 -17.79
CA LYS A 76 3.80 -2.25 -17.41
C LYS A 76 4.10 -3.53 -16.64
N MET A 77 3.08 -4.07 -15.98
CA MET A 77 3.20 -5.38 -15.32
C MET A 77 3.40 -6.45 -16.37
N GLY A 78 4.27 -7.42 -16.12
CA GLY A 78 4.53 -8.52 -17.03
C GLY A 78 5.28 -8.13 -18.29
N THR A 79 5.83 -6.90 -18.38
CA THR A 79 6.70 -6.54 -19.51
C THR A 79 7.91 -7.48 -19.56
N PRO A 80 8.16 -8.16 -20.70
CA PRO A 80 9.31 -9.06 -20.84
C PRO A 80 10.62 -8.34 -20.59
N TRP A 81 11.53 -8.97 -19.84
CA TRP A 81 12.78 -8.33 -19.43
C TRP A 81 13.64 -7.90 -20.62
N PHE A 82 13.67 -8.69 -21.69
CA PHE A 82 14.43 -8.37 -22.89
C PHE A 82 13.96 -7.09 -23.61
N GLN A 83 12.71 -6.67 -23.41
CA GLN A 83 12.17 -5.43 -23.98
C GLN A 83 12.62 -4.19 -23.19
N LEU A 84 13.10 -4.36 -21.96
CA LEU A 84 13.51 -3.26 -21.10
C LEU A 84 14.97 -2.83 -21.29
N LYS A 85 15.74 -3.49 -22.16
CA LYS A 85 17.20 -3.27 -22.33
C LYS A 85 17.59 -1.80 -22.48
N ASP A 86 16.87 -1.03 -23.28
CA ASP A 86 17.21 0.38 -23.52
C ASP A 86 16.90 1.25 -22.30
N LEU A 87 15.73 1.05 -21.67
CA LEU A 87 15.38 1.71 -20.41
C LEU A 87 16.36 1.36 -19.28
N VAL A 88 16.82 0.11 -19.23
CA VAL A 88 17.81 -0.36 -18.26
C VAL A 88 19.12 0.41 -18.41
N ARG A 89 19.64 0.55 -19.63
CA ARG A 89 20.87 1.32 -19.89
C ARG A 89 20.69 2.80 -19.60
N GLN A 90 19.55 3.38 -19.96
CA GLN A 90 19.30 4.81 -19.82
C GLN A 90 19.06 5.24 -18.37
N HIS A 91 18.35 4.43 -17.58
CA HIS A 91 17.91 4.81 -16.23
C HIS A 91 18.58 4.00 -15.11
N GLY A 92 19.47 3.06 -15.44
CA GLY A 92 20.14 2.21 -14.46
C GLY A 92 19.17 1.34 -13.68
N ILE A 93 18.17 0.75 -14.36
CA ILE A 93 17.18 -0.13 -13.72
C ILE A 93 17.89 -1.36 -13.16
N ILE A 94 17.69 -1.60 -11.87
CA ILE A 94 18.20 -2.77 -11.16
C ILE A 94 17.16 -3.89 -11.28
N ALA A 95 17.57 -5.04 -11.80
CA ALA A 95 16.75 -6.24 -11.81
C ALA A 95 17.18 -7.21 -10.72
N LEU A 96 16.20 -7.78 -10.03
CA LEU A 96 16.37 -8.83 -9.04
C LEU A 96 15.53 -10.04 -9.47
N SER A 97 16.09 -11.23 -9.35
CA SER A 97 15.32 -12.48 -9.48
C SER A 97 14.37 -12.62 -8.30
N SER A 98 13.21 -13.25 -8.49
CA SER A 98 12.23 -13.41 -7.41
C SER A 98 12.75 -14.27 -6.26
N ASN A 99 12.58 -13.80 -5.02
CA ASN A 99 12.81 -14.54 -3.79
C ASN A 99 11.49 -14.87 -3.08
N TYR A 100 10.77 -15.89 -3.57
CA TYR A 100 9.44 -16.22 -3.04
C TYR A 100 9.43 -16.68 -1.58
N THR A 101 10.53 -17.23 -1.07
CA THR A 101 10.65 -17.58 0.36
C THR A 101 10.65 -16.33 1.23
N LEU A 102 11.43 -15.31 0.85
CA LEU A 102 11.41 -14.01 1.52
C LEU A 102 10.02 -13.38 1.46
N TYR A 103 9.39 -13.40 0.28
CA TYR A 103 8.08 -12.77 0.09
C TYR A 103 7.00 -13.46 0.94
N GLY A 104 7.03 -14.80 1.05
CA GLY A 104 6.14 -15.54 1.93
C GLY A 104 6.32 -15.16 3.40
N ASP A 105 7.56 -15.15 3.90
CA ASP A 105 7.86 -14.77 5.31
C ASP A 105 7.41 -13.33 5.62
N MET A 106 7.67 -12.39 4.71
CA MET A 106 7.26 -10.99 4.89
C MET A 106 5.74 -10.82 4.88
N SER A 107 5.03 -11.57 4.03
CA SER A 107 3.57 -11.62 4.04
C SER A 107 3.06 -12.14 5.37
N ASP A 108 3.55 -13.29 5.84
CA ASP A 108 3.11 -13.90 7.09
C ASP A 108 3.30 -12.98 8.30
N ARG A 109 4.39 -12.19 8.32
CA ARG A 109 4.60 -11.15 9.34
C ARG A 109 3.54 -10.05 9.28
N VAL A 110 3.24 -9.53 8.09
CA VAL A 110 2.18 -8.52 7.91
C VAL A 110 0.84 -9.07 8.36
N MET A 111 0.47 -10.27 7.91
CA MET A 111 -0.81 -10.90 8.27
C MET A 111 -0.90 -11.18 9.79
N THR A 112 0.22 -11.52 10.42
CA THR A 112 0.29 -11.69 11.89
C THR A 112 0.03 -10.38 12.61
N ILE A 113 0.66 -9.28 12.19
CA ILE A 113 0.42 -7.95 12.76
C ILE A 113 -1.06 -7.55 12.60
N LEU A 114 -1.67 -7.84 11.45
CA LEU A 114 -3.06 -7.48 11.18
C LEU A 114 -4.07 -8.21 12.08
N ARG A 115 -3.75 -9.41 12.58
CA ARG A 115 -4.59 -10.15 13.53
C ARG A 115 -4.71 -9.45 14.89
N ASP A 116 -3.78 -8.56 15.25
CA ASP A 116 -3.88 -7.75 16.46
C ASP A 116 -4.93 -6.63 16.34
N PHE A 117 -5.32 -6.27 15.11
CA PHE A 117 -6.25 -5.17 14.83
C PHE A 117 -7.69 -5.63 14.64
N SER A 118 -7.91 -6.89 14.26
CA SER A 118 -9.24 -7.46 14.13
C SER A 118 -9.20 -8.99 14.26
N PRO A 119 -10.20 -9.61 14.92
CA PRO A 119 -10.36 -11.07 14.89
C PRO A 119 -10.87 -11.59 13.54
N TYR A 120 -11.37 -10.71 12.66
CA TYR A 120 -11.96 -11.05 11.36
C TYR A 120 -10.98 -10.71 10.24
N VAL A 121 -9.97 -11.56 10.05
CA VAL A 121 -8.92 -11.37 9.03
C VAL A 121 -9.14 -12.34 7.87
N GLU A 122 -9.19 -11.79 6.65
CA GLU A 122 -9.26 -12.57 5.42
C GLU A 122 -8.09 -12.19 4.51
N VAL A 123 -7.18 -13.13 4.31
CA VAL A 123 -6.03 -12.97 3.40
C VAL A 123 -6.53 -13.19 1.97
N TYR A 124 -6.44 -12.16 1.13
CA TYR A 124 -6.90 -12.21 -0.26
C TYR A 124 -5.76 -12.59 -1.22
N SER A 125 -4.56 -12.05 -0.97
CA SER A 125 -3.33 -12.37 -1.67
C SER A 125 -2.14 -12.29 -0.72
N ILE A 126 -0.92 -12.41 -1.25
CA ILE A 126 0.32 -12.26 -0.49
C ILE A 126 0.55 -10.84 0.04
N ASP A 127 -0.12 -9.84 -0.55
CA ASP A 127 0.03 -8.41 -0.23
C ASP A 127 -1.28 -7.70 0.12
N GLU A 128 -2.43 -8.35 -0.05
CA GLU A 128 -3.75 -7.80 0.24
C GLU A 128 -4.50 -8.59 1.31
N CYS A 129 -5.07 -7.88 2.28
CA CYS A 129 -5.86 -8.45 3.37
C CYS A 129 -7.07 -7.58 3.72
N PHE A 130 -8.22 -8.23 3.92
CA PHE A 130 -9.42 -7.60 4.44
C PHE A 130 -9.55 -7.81 5.95
N LEU A 131 -9.88 -6.74 6.68
CA LEU A 131 -10.27 -6.78 8.08
C LEU A 131 -11.74 -6.44 8.21
N GLY A 132 -12.51 -7.31 8.85
CA GLY A 132 -13.86 -6.97 9.31
C GLY A 132 -13.78 -6.14 10.59
N LEU A 133 -14.52 -5.02 10.65
CA LEU A 133 -14.47 -4.09 11.80
C LEU A 133 -15.75 -4.14 12.66
N GLN A 134 -16.60 -5.14 12.44
CA GLN A 134 -17.82 -5.33 13.20
C GLN A 134 -17.50 -5.47 14.69
N GLY A 135 -18.12 -4.63 15.52
CA GLY A 135 -17.93 -4.65 16.98
C GLY A 135 -16.65 -3.97 17.48
N LEU A 136 -15.83 -3.37 16.60
CA LEU A 136 -14.58 -2.68 17.00
C LEU A 136 -14.73 -1.15 17.14
N GLY A 137 -15.94 -0.62 16.94
CA GLY A 137 -16.18 0.83 16.83
C GLY A 137 -15.79 1.68 18.04
N ASN A 138 -15.65 1.08 19.23
CA ASN A 138 -15.25 1.79 20.45
C ASN A 138 -13.76 1.66 20.79
N LEU A 139 -12.99 0.85 20.03
CA LEU A 139 -11.55 0.67 20.28
C LEU A 139 -10.70 1.76 19.65
N TRP A 140 -11.24 2.47 18.67
CA TRP A 140 -10.54 3.50 17.91
C TRP A 140 -11.40 4.76 17.85
N PRO A 141 -10.83 5.96 18.03
CA PRO A 141 -11.61 7.20 17.93
C PRO A 141 -12.18 7.39 16.51
N THR A 142 -11.41 7.06 15.47
CA THR A 142 -11.85 7.07 14.07
C THR A 142 -11.23 5.93 13.27
N ALA A 143 -11.82 5.62 12.11
CA ALA A 143 -11.21 4.69 11.13
C ALA A 143 -9.84 5.18 10.65
N THR A 144 -9.66 6.50 10.51
CA THR A 144 -8.37 7.09 10.14
C THR A 144 -7.29 6.80 11.18
N ASP A 145 -7.61 6.89 12.47
CA ASP A 145 -6.66 6.60 13.56
C ASP A 145 -6.23 5.12 13.53
N MET A 146 -7.20 4.22 13.32
CA MET A 146 -6.91 2.79 13.15
C MET A 146 -6.00 2.56 11.95
N GLY A 147 -6.32 3.16 10.79
CA GLY A 147 -5.53 3.04 9.57
C GLY A 147 -4.11 3.58 9.73
N GLN A 148 -3.94 4.70 10.42
CA GLN A 148 -2.61 5.24 10.74
C GLN A 148 -1.84 4.30 11.69
N SER A 149 -2.49 3.72 12.70
CA SER A 149 -1.86 2.76 13.59
C SER A 149 -1.42 1.49 12.85
N ILE A 150 -2.23 0.97 11.92
CA ILE A 150 -1.87 -0.17 11.07
C ILE A 150 -0.63 0.16 10.24
N ARG A 151 -0.66 1.29 9.53
CA ARG A 151 0.46 1.76 8.68
C ARG A 151 1.74 1.89 9.48
N ASN A 152 1.67 2.54 10.64
CA ASN A 152 2.83 2.77 11.49
C ASN A 152 3.38 1.45 12.05
N ARG A 153 2.53 0.52 12.52
CA ARG A 153 2.99 -0.75 13.10
C ARG A 153 3.65 -1.65 12.08
N ILE A 154 3.02 -1.81 10.91
CA ILE A 154 3.60 -2.60 9.83
C ILE A 154 4.94 -1.99 9.42
N HIS A 155 4.99 -0.68 9.16
CA HIS A 155 6.24 -0.02 8.77
C HIS A 155 7.33 -0.17 9.85
N GLN A 156 7.01 0.00 11.13
CA GLN A 156 8.00 -0.11 12.21
C GLN A 156 8.58 -1.52 12.33
N TRP A 157 7.78 -2.56 12.12
CA TRP A 157 8.19 -3.95 12.39
C TRP A 157 8.71 -4.68 11.14
N THR A 158 8.31 -4.23 9.95
CA THR A 158 8.66 -4.91 8.69
C THR A 158 9.35 -4.00 7.68
N SER A 159 9.40 -2.68 7.92
CA SER A 159 9.83 -1.67 6.94
C SER A 159 8.99 -1.63 5.66
N LEU A 160 7.82 -2.27 5.64
CA LEU A 160 6.93 -2.29 4.49
C LEU A 160 5.94 -1.13 4.52
N PRO A 161 5.83 -0.34 3.44
CA PRO A 161 4.80 0.68 3.31
C PRO A 161 3.47 0.05 2.89
N VAL A 162 2.38 0.40 3.58
CA VAL A 162 1.02 -0.07 3.24
C VAL A 162 0.04 1.09 3.03
N CYS A 163 -0.98 0.82 2.23
CA CYS A 163 -2.19 1.62 2.12
C CYS A 163 -3.33 0.94 2.88
N VAL A 164 -4.25 1.74 3.44
CA VAL A 164 -5.43 1.25 4.14
C VAL A 164 -6.66 1.99 3.61
N GLY A 165 -7.57 1.27 2.97
CA GLY A 165 -8.87 1.78 2.51
C GLY A 165 -10.00 1.26 3.39
N PHE A 166 -11.09 2.02 3.52
CA PHE A 166 -12.26 1.65 4.32
C PHE A 166 -13.53 1.72 3.48
N GLY A 167 -14.37 0.70 3.55
CA GLY A 167 -15.60 0.61 2.76
C GLY A 167 -16.70 -0.21 3.45
N ALA A 168 -17.96 0.01 3.08
CA ALA A 168 -19.09 -0.76 3.64
C ALA A 168 -19.19 -2.16 3.03
N THR A 169 -18.51 -2.37 1.90
CA THR A 169 -18.34 -3.67 1.25
C THR A 169 -16.88 -3.85 0.88
N LYS A 170 -16.46 -5.09 0.63
CA LYS A 170 -15.09 -5.40 0.16
C LYS A 170 -14.78 -4.82 -1.23
N THR A 171 -15.80 -4.40 -1.97
CA THR A 171 -15.70 -3.87 -3.34
C THR A 171 -15.64 -2.35 -3.41
N GLU A 172 -16.02 -1.66 -2.34
CA GLU A 172 -15.92 -0.20 -2.23
C GLU A 172 -14.53 0.16 -1.68
N ARG A 173 -13.79 1.01 -2.40
CA ARG A 173 -12.42 1.43 -2.07
C ARG A 173 -12.33 2.94 -1.92
#